data_AF-A0A7S4IW93-F1
#
_entry.id   AF-A0A7S4IW93-F1
#
_cell.length_a   1.000
_cell.length_b   1.000
_cell.length_c   1.000
_cell.angle_alpha   90.00
_cell.angle_beta   90.00
_cell.angle_gamma   90.00
#
_symmetry.space_group_name_H-M   'P 1'
#
loop_
_entity.id
_entity.type
_entity.pdbx_description
1 polymer ?
#
loop_
_entity_poly.entity_id
_entity_poly.type
_entity_poly.pdbx_seq_one_letter_code
_entity_poly.pdbx_strand_id
1 'polypeptide(L)'
;MNEAPIRLTRVGQLQRRPSLVDTVPDDVLFLCVSVLSQKPRRPEWVASLCACSHQLWQLLPSDLRSAYLEASLQVRPGPAALLTRGVLKGEPGSSLLVIERRQVLRKALVTSAVNNRLKVRPEPASLLERGVLK
;
A
#
# COMPACT_ATOMS: atom_id res chain seq x y z
N MET A 1 -0.84 59.95 20.43
CA MET A 1 -0.46 58.86 19.52
C MET A 1 -1.43 57.73 19.83
N ASN A 2 -2.48 57.61 19.03
CA ASN A 2 -3.60 56.69 19.27
C ASN A 2 -3.46 55.51 18.32
N GLU A 3 -3.15 54.33 18.85
CA GLU A 3 -3.16 53.08 18.07
C GLU A 3 -4.62 52.61 17.91
N ALA A 4 -5.07 52.54 16.66
CA ALA A 4 -6.36 51.96 16.31
C ALA A 4 -6.27 50.42 16.33
N PRO A 5 -7.28 49.70 16.85
CA PRO A 5 -7.25 48.25 16.87
C PRO A 5 -7.48 47.67 15.47
N ILE A 6 -6.60 46.75 15.08
CA ILE A 6 -6.67 45.95 13.85
C ILE A 6 -7.97 45.14 13.88
N ARG A 7 -8.92 45.50 13.02
CA ARG A 7 -10.12 44.70 12.78
C ARG A 7 -9.73 43.44 12.02
N LEU A 8 -9.66 42.31 12.73
CA LEU A 8 -9.66 40.98 12.13
C LEU A 8 -11.02 40.76 11.45
N THR A 9 -11.12 41.15 10.18
CA THR A 9 -12.26 40.81 9.33
C THR A 9 -12.27 39.31 9.10
N ARG A 10 -13.34 38.66 9.59
CA ARG A 10 -13.76 37.27 9.33
C ARG A 10 -13.28 36.78 7.96
N VAL A 11 -12.45 35.74 7.98
CA VAL A 11 -12.17 34.89 6.82
C VAL A 11 -13.51 34.47 6.22
N GLY A 12 -13.70 34.80 4.94
CA GLY A 12 -14.94 34.61 4.21
C GLY A 12 -15.47 33.19 4.38
N GLN A 13 -16.71 33.08 4.84
CA GLN A 13 -17.44 31.82 4.74
C GLN A 13 -17.64 31.55 3.25
N LEU A 14 -16.79 30.69 2.68
CA LEU A 14 -17.12 29.99 1.44
C LEU A 14 -18.40 29.22 1.71
N GLN A 15 -19.53 29.74 1.22
CA GLN A 15 -20.79 29.02 1.22
C GLN A 15 -20.56 27.71 0.47
N ARG A 16 -20.41 26.62 1.22
CA ARG A 16 -20.34 25.27 0.66
C ARG A 16 -21.67 25.07 -0.06
N ARG A 17 -21.63 25.03 -1.40
CA ARG A 17 -22.79 24.56 -2.16
C ARG A 17 -23.10 23.15 -1.63
N PRO A 18 -24.37 22.82 -1.33
CA PRO A 18 -24.71 21.45 -0.94
C PRO A 18 -24.24 20.56 -2.09
N SER A 19 -23.27 19.72 -1.79
CA SER A 19 -22.80 18.75 -2.77
C SER A 19 -23.94 17.75 -2.98
N LEU A 20 -24.01 17.14 -4.17
CA LEU A 20 -25.04 16.13 -4.45
C LEU A 20 -25.05 15.01 -3.39
N VAL A 21 -23.89 14.76 -2.77
CA VAL A 21 -23.69 13.80 -1.68
C VAL A 21 -24.43 14.22 -0.40
N ASP A 22 -24.53 15.51 -0.11
CA ASP A 22 -25.24 16.04 1.07
C ASP A 22 -26.77 15.94 0.93
N THR A 23 -27.27 15.75 -0.29
CA THR A 23 -28.71 15.60 -0.60
C THR A 23 -29.17 14.16 -0.77
N VAL A 24 -28.24 13.19 -0.78
CA VAL A 24 -28.57 11.77 -1.00
C VAL A 24 -28.65 11.08 0.37
N PRO A 25 -29.75 10.35 0.67
CA PRO A 25 -29.87 9.58 1.90
C PRO A 25 -28.74 8.55 2.07
N ASP A 26 -28.24 8.37 3.30
CA ASP A 26 -27.11 7.48 3.61
C ASP A 26 -27.32 6.05 3.10
N ASP A 27 -28.56 5.55 3.14
CA ASP A 27 -28.94 4.22 2.64
C ASP A 27 -28.64 4.04 1.14
N VAL A 28 -28.83 5.11 0.36
CA VAL A 28 -28.59 5.12 -1.09
C VAL A 28 -27.09 5.16 -1.37
N LEU A 29 -26.32 5.94 -0.61
CA LEU A 29 -24.86 5.95 -0.72
C LEU A 29 -24.27 4.58 -0.38
N PHE A 30 -24.77 3.93 0.68
CA PHE A 30 -24.36 2.59 1.06
C PHE A 30 -24.69 1.53 -0.02
N LEU A 31 -25.90 1.61 -0.59
CA LEU A 31 -26.31 0.74 -1.70
C LEU A 31 -25.41 0.95 -2.95
N CYS A 32 -25.11 2.21 -3.29
CA CYS A 32 -24.24 2.53 -4.42
C CYS A 32 -22.82 1.98 -4.21
N VAL A 33 -22.24 2.17 -3.02
CA VAL A 33 -20.89 1.67 -2.70
C VAL A 33 -20.85 0.15 -2.70
N SER A 34 -21.85 -0.52 -2.12
CA SER A 34 -21.92 -1.99 -2.11
C SER A 34 -22.06 -2.58 -3.52
N VAL A 35 -22.93 -2.02 -4.36
CA VAL A 35 -23.10 -2.46 -5.76
C VAL A 35 -21.85 -2.19 -6.59
N LEU A 36 -21.17 -1.06 -6.39
CA LEU A 36 -19.90 -0.76 -7.07
C LEU A 36 -18.77 -1.68 -6.61
N SER A 37 -18.77 -2.11 -5.34
CA SER A 37 -17.75 -3.01 -4.80
C SER A 37 -17.82 -4.45 -5.36
N GLN A 38 -19.00 -4.87 -5.83
CA GLN A 38 -19.25 -6.21 -6.38
C GLN A 38 -18.93 -6.34 -7.87
N LYS A 39 -18.73 -5.23 -8.59
CA LYS A 39 -18.39 -5.27 -10.03
C LYS A 39 -16.90 -5.55 -10.24
N PRO A 40 -16.52 -6.31 -11.29
CA PRO A 40 -15.13 -6.52 -11.63
C PRO A 40 -14.47 -5.16 -11.92
N ARG A 41 -13.40 -4.85 -11.19
CA ARG A 41 -12.72 -3.56 -11.24
C ARG A 41 -12.10 -3.37 -12.63
N ARG A 42 -12.76 -2.57 -13.48
CA ARG A 42 -12.17 -2.09 -14.73
C ARG A 42 -11.04 -1.12 -14.39
N PRO A 43 -9.88 -1.21 -15.07
CA PRO A 43 -8.72 -0.36 -14.76
C PRO A 43 -9.04 1.14 -14.86
N GLU A 44 -9.90 1.52 -15.81
CA GLU A 44 -10.34 2.89 -16.02
C GLU A 44 -11.13 3.46 -14.83
N TRP A 45 -11.98 2.64 -14.19
CA TRP A 45 -12.76 3.06 -13.02
C TRP A 45 -11.89 3.20 -11.77
N VAL A 46 -10.83 2.39 -11.66
CA VAL A 46 -9.85 2.56 -10.59
C VAL A 46 -9.11 3.88 -10.78
N ALA A 47 -8.70 4.21 -12.00
CA ALA A 47 -8.03 5.47 -12.30
C ALA A 47 -8.92 6.69 -11.98
N SER A 48 -10.19 6.68 -12.40
CA SER A 48 -11.13 7.77 -12.11
C SER A 48 -11.45 7.90 -10.63
N LEU A 49 -11.60 6.79 -9.90
CA LEU A 49 -11.83 6.79 -8.46
C LEU A 49 -10.60 7.28 -7.68
N CYS A 50 -9.39 6.89 -8.10
CA CYS A 50 -8.15 7.43 -7.55
C CYS A 50 -8.01 8.94 -7.80
N ALA A 51 -8.35 9.41 -9.00
CA ALA A 51 -8.33 10.84 -9.34
C ALA A 51 -9.35 11.64 -8.51
N CYS A 52 -10.58 11.14 -8.38
CA CYS A 52 -11.63 11.74 -7.57
C CYS A 52 -11.23 11.77 -6.08
N SER A 53 -10.72 10.67 -5.55
CA SER A 53 -10.20 10.60 -4.18
C SER A 53 -9.08 11.62 -3.94
N HIS A 54 -8.15 11.76 -4.89
CA HIS A 54 -7.09 12.76 -4.79
C HIS A 54 -7.61 14.20 -4.78
N GLN A 55 -8.58 14.53 -5.64
CA GLN A 55 -9.21 15.84 -5.68
C GLN A 55 -9.96 16.14 -4.38
N LEU A 56 -10.71 15.18 -3.84
CA LEU A 56 -11.38 15.32 -2.55
C LEU A 56 -10.38 15.55 -1.41
N TRP A 57 -9.24 14.85 -1.43
CA TRP A 57 -8.14 15.06 -0.49
C TRP A 57 -7.54 16.47 -0.56
N GLN A 58 -7.46 17.07 -1.75
CA GLN A 58 -6.97 18.45 -1.89
C GLN A 58 -7.94 19.48 -1.30
N LEU A 59 -9.25 19.20 -1.35
CA LEU A 59 -10.31 20.06 -0.82
C LEU A 59 -10.47 19.97 0.71
N LEU A 60 -9.85 18.99 1.37
CA LEU A 60 -9.88 18.91 2.84
C LEU A 60 -9.11 20.06 3.50
N PRO A 61 -9.61 20.63 4.61
CA PRO A 61 -8.86 21.55 5.46
C PRO A 61 -7.53 20.94 5.94
N SER A 62 -6.49 21.76 6.08
CA SER A 62 -5.16 21.35 6.57
C SER A 62 -5.20 20.55 7.86
N ASP A 63 -6.10 20.92 8.76
CA ASP A 63 -6.15 20.40 10.13
C ASP A 63 -6.70 18.96 10.14
N LEU A 64 -7.68 18.67 9.27
CA LEU A 64 -8.19 17.32 9.09
C LEU A 64 -7.17 16.42 8.39
N ARG A 65 -6.39 16.97 7.44
CA ARG A 65 -5.34 16.21 6.75
C ARG A 65 -4.21 15.81 7.68
N SER A 66 -3.76 16.74 8.52
CA SER A 66 -2.71 16.48 9.52
C SER A 66 -3.19 15.48 10.57
N ALA A 67 -4.39 15.65 11.13
CA ALA A 67 -4.96 14.70 12.08
C ALA A 67 -5.09 13.27 11.52
N TYR A 68 -5.56 13.13 10.26
CA TYR A 68 -5.61 11.82 9.61
C TYR A 68 -4.21 11.21 9.39
N LEU A 69 -3.24 12.03 8.97
CA LEU A 69 -1.87 11.58 8.75
C LEU A 69 -1.22 11.12 10.06
N GLU A 70 -1.42 11.87 11.15
CA GLU A 70 -0.95 11.49 12.49
C GLU A 70 -1.56 10.17 12.95
N ALA A 71 -2.89 10.03 12.83
CA ALA A 71 -3.57 8.78 13.17
C ALA A 71 -3.05 7.59 12.33
N SER A 72 -2.80 7.82 11.03
CA SER A 72 -2.27 6.80 10.13
C SER A 72 -0.83 6.41 10.47
N LEU A 73 0.00 7.37 10.87
CA LEU A 73 1.38 7.12 11.30
C LEU A 73 1.45 6.32 12.60
N GLN A 74 0.50 6.51 13.53
CA GLN A 74 0.44 5.76 14.79
C GLN A 74 0.18 4.25 14.58
N VAL A 75 -0.63 3.90 13.58
CA VAL A 75 -0.97 2.48 13.29
C VAL A 75 0.04 1.84 12.32
N ARG A 76 1.02 2.59 11.83
CA ARG A 76 1.96 2.11 10.81
C ARG A 76 2.80 0.94 11.34
N PRO A 77 2.86 -0.20 10.64
CA PRO A 77 3.74 -1.30 11.01
C PRO A 77 5.21 -0.89 10.91
N GLY A 78 6.01 -1.32 11.88
CA GLY A 78 7.45 -1.07 11.91
C GLY A 78 8.19 -1.73 10.74
N PRO A 79 9.43 -1.29 10.46
CA PRO A 79 10.22 -1.77 9.32
C PRO A 79 10.51 -3.28 9.40
N ALA A 80 10.74 -3.82 10.60
CA ALA A 80 10.93 -5.25 10.80
C ALA A 80 9.69 -6.08 10.39
N ALA A 81 8.49 -5.64 10.79
CA ALA A 81 7.25 -6.31 10.43
C ALA A 81 7.01 -6.30 8.91
N LEU A 82 7.39 -5.21 8.24
CA LEU A 82 7.30 -5.11 6.78
C LEU A 82 8.32 -5.99 6.04
N LEU A 83 9.51 -6.22 6.62
CA LEU A 83 10.50 -7.17 6.09
C LEU A 83 10.00 -8.60 6.21
N THR A 84 9.47 -8.99 7.37
CA THR A 84 8.91 -10.34 7.57
C THR A 84 7.76 -10.63 6.61
N ARG A 85 6.93 -9.61 6.31
CA ARG A 85 5.85 -9.71 5.32
C ARG A 85 6.33 -9.68 3.86
N GLY A 86 7.63 -9.52 3.61
CA GLY A 86 8.20 -9.43 2.27
C GLY A 86 7.84 -8.14 1.51
N VAL A 87 7.29 -7.14 2.20
CA VAL A 87 6.94 -5.84 1.60
C VAL A 87 8.21 -5.00 1.39
N LEU A 88 9.09 -4.96 2.39
CA LEU A 88 10.42 -4.40 2.24
C LEU A 88 11.37 -5.46 1.68
N LYS A 89 12.15 -5.09 0.67
CA LYS A 89 13.10 -6.00 0.00
C LYS A 89 14.45 -6.14 0.73
N GLY A 90 14.73 -5.26 1.69
CA GLY A 90 15.97 -5.25 2.44
C GLY A 90 15.92 -4.26 3.60
N GLU A 91 16.93 -4.34 4.46
CA GLU A 91 17.03 -3.54 5.67
C GLU A 91 17.06 -2.04 5.38
N PRO A 92 16.51 -1.20 6.28
CA PRO A 92 16.62 0.24 6.15
C PRO A 92 18.10 0.65 6.06
N GLY A 93 18.42 1.51 5.09
CA GLY A 93 19.80 1.92 4.79
C GLY A 93 20.49 1.10 3.69
N SER A 94 19.90 -0.01 3.24
CA SER A 94 20.40 -0.76 2.09
C SER A 94 19.96 -0.12 0.77
N SER A 95 20.88 0.05 -0.19
CA SER A 95 20.52 0.52 -1.53
C SER A 95 19.77 -0.57 -2.32
N LEU A 96 18.79 -0.16 -3.13
CA LEU A 96 18.00 -1.07 -3.95
C LEU A 96 18.90 -1.89 -4.90
N LEU A 97 19.93 -1.26 -5.47
CA LEU A 97 20.89 -1.92 -6.35
C LEU A 97 21.64 -3.06 -5.64
N VAL A 98 22.06 -2.86 -4.39
CA VAL A 98 22.74 -3.90 -3.61
C VAL A 98 21.80 -5.05 -3.30
N ILE A 99 20.55 -4.76 -2.93
CA ILE A 99 19.52 -5.77 -2.67
C ILE A 99 19.28 -6.62 -3.92
N GLU A 100 19.10 -5.98 -5.07
CA GLU A 100 18.87 -6.67 -6.34
C GLU A 100 20.05 -7.55 -6.75
N ARG A 101 21.28 -7.01 -6.70
CA ARG A 101 22.47 -7.80 -7.00
C ARG A 101 22.66 -8.97 -6.04
N ARG A 102 22.39 -8.78 -4.75
CA ARG A 102 22.41 -9.86 -3.75
C ARG A 102 21.39 -10.95 -4.07
N GLN A 103 20.18 -10.57 -4.49
CA GLN A 103 19.14 -11.54 -4.88
C GLN A 103 19.54 -12.33 -6.13
N VAL A 104 20.09 -11.66 -7.14
CA VAL A 104 20.58 -12.32 -8.36
C VAL A 104 21.69 -13.32 -8.03
N LEU A 105 22.67 -12.90 -7.22
CA LEU A 105 23.75 -13.78 -6.79
C LEU A 105 23.21 -14.99 -6.01
N ARG A 106 22.30 -14.76 -5.06
CA ARG A 106 21.70 -15.84 -4.26
C ARG A 106 20.95 -16.85 -5.15
N LYS A 107 20.20 -16.37 -6.14
CA LYS A 107 19.55 -17.24 -7.13
C LYS A 107 20.57 -18.07 -7.89
N ALA A 108 21.64 -17.45 -8.41
CA ALA A 108 22.69 -18.15 -9.15
C ALA A 108 23.41 -19.22 -8.31
N LEU A 109 23.67 -18.94 -7.03
CA LEU A 109 24.28 -19.92 -6.12
C LEU A 109 23.34 -21.11 -5.87
N VAL A 110 22.04 -20.85 -5.63
CA VAL A 110 21.05 -21.90 -5.42
C VAL A 110 20.88 -22.75 -6.67
N THR A 111 20.76 -22.14 -7.85
CA THR A 111 20.60 -22.89 -9.11
C THR A 111 21.83 -23.75 -9.39
N SER A 112 23.03 -23.22 -9.19
CA SER A 112 24.28 -23.98 -9.32
C SER A 112 24.32 -25.17 -8.35
N ALA A 113 24.01 -24.94 -7.06
CA ALA A 113 24.01 -25.97 -6.04
C ALA A 113 22.98 -27.08 -6.34
N VAL A 114 21.78 -26.71 -6.77
CA VAL A 114 20.73 -27.66 -7.16
C VAL A 114 21.17 -28.47 -8.37
N ASN A 115 21.68 -27.82 -9.41
CA ASN A 115 22.15 -28.52 -10.62
C ASN A 115 23.28 -29.51 -10.31
N ASN A 116 24.21 -29.15 -9.43
CA ASN A 116 25.28 -30.07 -9.02
C ASN A 116 24.74 -31.26 -8.23
N ARG A 117 23.75 -31.06 -7.34
CA ARG A 117 23.10 -32.16 -6.61
C ARG A 117 22.30 -33.08 -7.53
N LEU A 118 21.66 -32.51 -8.56
CA LEU A 118 20.90 -33.30 -9.53
C LEU A 118 21.80 -34.20 -10.38
N LYS A 119 23.05 -33.81 -10.67
CA LYS A 119 24.01 -34.65 -11.39
C LYS A 119 24.41 -35.92 -10.63
N VAL A 120 24.43 -35.85 -9.30
CA VAL A 120 24.77 -36.99 -8.42
C VAL A 120 23.51 -37.59 -7.82
N ARG A 121 22.34 -37.37 -8.46
CA ARG A 121 21.07 -37.89 -7.96
C ARG A 121 21.11 -39.42 -8.01
N PRO A 122 20.90 -40.11 -6.88
CA PRO A 122 20.84 -41.57 -6.86
C PRO A 122 19.60 -42.06 -7.60
N GLU A 123 19.74 -43.16 -8.34
CA GLU A 123 18.63 -43.84 -9.01
C GLU A 123 17.64 -44.41 -7.99
N PRO A 124 16.34 -44.47 -8.32
CA PRO A 124 15.31 -44.91 -7.38
C PRO A 124 15.53 -46.36 -6.90
N ALA A 125 16.08 -47.24 -7.74
CA ALA A 125 16.43 -48.60 -7.35
C ALA A 125 17.44 -48.63 -6.19
N SER A 126 18.49 -47.79 -6.26
CA SER A 126 19.49 -47.67 -5.18
C SER A 126 18.92 -47.13 -3.87
N LEU A 127 17.80 -46.39 -3.93
CA LEU A 127 17.10 -45.88 -2.76
C LEU A 127 16.15 -46.92 -2.14
N LEU A 128 15.59 -47.83 -2.95
CA LEU A 128 14.83 -49.00 -2.48
C LEU A 128 15.74 -49.99 -1.74
N GLU A 129 16.92 -50.29 -2.30
CA GLU A 129 17.92 -51.16 -1.66
C GLU A 129 18.39 -50.63 -0.30
N ARG A 130 18.43 -49.30 -0.15
CA ARG A 130 18.79 -48.61 1.10
C ARG A 130 17.61 -48.45 2.07
N GLY A 131 16.40 -48.91 1.72
CA GLY A 131 15.19 -48.78 2.53
C GLY A 131 14.68 -47.34 2.69
N VAL A 132 15.14 -46.40 1.86
CA VAL A 132 14.70 -45.00 1.88
C VAL A 132 13.35 -44.84 1.15
N LEU A 133 13.17 -45.59 0.07
CA LEU A 133 11.89 -45.75 -0.61
C LEU A 133 11.24 -47.07 -0.16
N LYS A 134 9.90 -47.08 -0.08
CA LYS A 134 9.09 -48.27 0.24
C LYS A 134 8.43 -48.80 -1.03
#